data_AF-A0AAN9B1Q4-F1
#
_entry.id   AF-A0AAN9B1Q4-F1
#
_cell.length_a   1.000
_cell.length_b   1.000
_cell.length_c   1.000
_cell.angle_alpha   90.00
_cell.angle_beta   90.00
_cell.angle_gamma   90.00
#
_symmetry.space_group_name_H-M   'P 1'
#
loop_
_entity.id
_entity.type
_entity.pdbx_description
1 polymer ?
#
loop_
_entity_poly.entity_id
_entity_poly.type
_entity_poly.pdbx_seq_one_letter_code
_entity_poly.pdbx_strand_id
1 'polypeptide(L)'
;MNTNVDMYEEDVYQLLLPLKSLTKLTLHSISKGSLPPDLLWRLPNLKTLVFTGNNLVSSTLGRALANVTTLTSLEVNSNRITVVNENTLPWEFRRTVKWLDMSKNPFSCTCDLMWFRSWLEAVQKNKSVTVKAYPGYNKKFSTYRCHSPVSWKNKDLRVFFASEDLCTVQNPYVVVGVAGGCVLMGLVVLVLAVYRYRWHLRFYLYRLRRSRQLPSQVPGGLLTGGEAVEFFPFDAYLAHSAQDLDWIHDELLPLVEVEHGLRLFVEERDSIPGSLIVDNITK
;
A
#
# COMPACT_ATOMS: atom_id res chain seq x y z
N MET A 1 -35.93 -51.07 -38.59
CA MET A 1 -35.95 -49.79 -37.85
C MET A 1 -34.68 -49.75 -37.02
N ASN A 2 -33.74 -48.87 -37.34
CA ASN A 2 -32.49 -48.73 -36.60
C ASN A 2 -32.80 -48.03 -35.26
N THR A 3 -32.74 -48.75 -34.14
CA THR A 3 -32.96 -48.22 -32.79
C THR A 3 -31.63 -47.84 -32.13
N ASN A 4 -30.80 -47.09 -32.84
CA ASN A 4 -29.61 -46.52 -32.22
C ASN A 4 -29.98 -45.15 -31.68
N VAL A 5 -29.90 -44.99 -30.36
CA VAL A 5 -30.07 -43.71 -29.68
C VAL A 5 -28.69 -43.31 -29.19
N ASP A 6 -28.13 -42.29 -29.84
CA ASP A 6 -26.92 -41.63 -29.37
C ASP A 6 -27.32 -40.58 -28.32
N MET A 7 -26.86 -40.76 -27.08
CA MET A 7 -27.07 -39.78 -26.01
C MET A 7 -25.78 -39.04 -25.72
N TYR A 8 -25.87 -37.71 -25.67
CA TYR A 8 -24.79 -36.83 -25.25
C TYR A 8 -24.88 -36.55 -23.74
N GLU A 9 -23.84 -35.92 -23.19
CA GLU A 9 -23.74 -35.65 -21.76
C GLU A 9 -24.88 -34.75 -21.24
N GLU A 10 -25.28 -33.77 -22.05
CA GLU A 10 -26.39 -32.87 -21.75
C GLU A 10 -27.71 -33.63 -21.61
N ASP A 11 -27.92 -34.66 -22.43
CA ASP A 11 -29.12 -35.50 -22.40
C ASP A 11 -29.19 -36.31 -21.10
N VAL A 12 -28.04 -36.77 -20.60
CA VAL A 12 -27.95 -37.46 -19.30
C VAL A 12 -28.37 -36.53 -18.17
N TYR A 13 -27.94 -35.27 -18.18
CA TYR A 13 -28.31 -34.30 -17.14
C TYR A 13 -29.79 -33.93 -17.18
N GLN A 14 -30.39 -33.84 -18.38
CA GLN A 14 -31.84 -33.62 -18.52
C GLN A 14 -32.65 -34.76 -17.91
N LEU A 15 -32.17 -36.00 -17.99
CA LEU A 15 -32.81 -37.17 -17.37
C LEU A 15 -32.73 -37.16 -15.83
N LEU A 16 -31.80 -36.42 -15.24
CA LEU A 16 -31.67 -36.29 -13.78
C LEU A 16 -32.61 -35.24 -13.20
N LEU A 17 -33.04 -34.24 -13.98
CA LEU A 17 -33.87 -33.13 -13.49
C LEU A 17 -35.21 -33.53 -12.86
N PRO A 18 -35.92 -34.58 -13.34
CA PRO A 18 -37.16 -35.04 -12.74
C PRO A 18 -36.97 -35.73 -11.37
N LEU A 19 -35.75 -36.17 -11.04
CA LEU A 19 -35.47 -37.00 -9.86
C LEU A 19 -35.39 -36.17 -8.57
N LYS A 20 -36.50 -35.54 -8.17
CA LYS A 20 -36.54 -34.65 -6.99
C LYS A 20 -36.26 -35.34 -5.66
N SER A 21 -36.48 -36.65 -5.56
CA SER A 21 -36.21 -37.46 -4.36
C SER A 21 -34.77 -37.98 -4.29
N LEU A 22 -33.92 -37.65 -5.27
CA LEU A 22 -32.55 -38.15 -5.32
C LEU A 22 -31.73 -37.61 -4.14
N THR A 23 -31.19 -38.52 -3.32
CA THR A 23 -30.39 -38.18 -2.14
C THR A 23 -28.89 -38.39 -2.36
N LYS A 24 -28.53 -39.30 -3.27
CA LYS A 24 -27.15 -39.60 -3.65
C LYS A 24 -27.04 -39.66 -5.16
N LEU A 25 -26.11 -38.89 -5.72
CA LEU A 25 -25.76 -38.90 -7.12
C LEU A 25 -24.31 -39.33 -7.28
N THR A 26 -24.07 -40.34 -8.11
CA THR A 26 -22.76 -40.93 -8.35
C THR A 26 -22.48 -40.93 -9.84
N LEU A 27 -21.40 -40.26 -10.26
CA LEU A 27 -20.98 -40.10 -11.66
C LEU A 27 -19.47 -40.34 -11.75
N HIS A 28 -19.06 -41.42 -12.39
CA HIS A 28 -17.66 -41.85 -12.50
C HIS A 28 -17.19 -41.86 -13.96
N SER A 29 -16.00 -41.33 -14.22
CA SER A 29 -15.28 -41.48 -15.50
C SER A 29 -16.09 -41.09 -16.75
N ILE A 30 -16.93 -40.07 -16.64
CA ILE A 30 -17.59 -39.41 -17.76
C ILE A 30 -16.52 -38.55 -18.44
N SER A 31 -15.97 -39.07 -19.54
CA SER A 31 -14.73 -38.62 -20.17
C SER A 31 -14.72 -37.16 -20.67
N LYS A 32 -15.89 -36.52 -20.78
CA LYS A 32 -16.08 -35.09 -21.12
C LYS A 32 -16.70 -34.25 -19.98
N GLY A 33 -16.99 -34.92 -18.86
CA GLY A 33 -17.74 -34.52 -17.67
C GLY A 33 -17.51 -33.13 -17.12
N SER A 34 -18.31 -32.14 -17.49
CA SER A 34 -18.42 -30.87 -16.75
C SER A 34 -19.73 -30.89 -15.97
N LEU A 35 -19.68 -30.70 -14.64
CA LEU A 35 -20.87 -30.64 -13.82
C LEU A 35 -21.68 -29.38 -14.19
N PRO A 36 -22.92 -29.48 -14.70
CA PRO A 36 -23.71 -28.30 -15.05
C PRO A 36 -23.95 -27.47 -13.78
N PRO A 37 -23.75 -26.15 -13.82
CA PRO A 37 -23.92 -25.29 -12.66
C PRO A 37 -25.29 -25.41 -11.99
N ASP A 38 -26.35 -25.62 -12.76
CA ASP A 38 -27.72 -25.63 -12.25
C ASP A 38 -28.25 -27.02 -11.86
N LEU A 39 -27.52 -28.09 -12.18
CA LEU A 39 -27.96 -29.46 -11.90
C LEU A 39 -28.21 -29.67 -10.40
N LEU A 40 -27.26 -29.25 -9.56
CA LEU A 40 -27.38 -29.44 -8.11
C LEU A 40 -28.49 -28.58 -7.50
N TRP A 41 -28.76 -27.41 -8.07
CA TRP A 41 -29.83 -26.52 -7.61
C TRP A 41 -31.22 -27.12 -7.86
N ARG A 42 -31.34 -27.94 -8.91
CA ARG A 42 -32.60 -28.60 -9.28
C ARG A 42 -32.83 -29.92 -8.53
N LEU A 43 -31.89 -30.35 -7.69
CA LEU A 43 -31.95 -31.57 -6.88
C LEU A 43 -32.04 -31.22 -5.38
N PRO A 44 -33.21 -30.76 -4.89
CA PRO A 44 -33.33 -30.14 -3.56
C PRO A 44 -33.10 -31.10 -2.38
N ASN A 45 -33.13 -32.41 -2.61
CA ASN A 45 -32.93 -33.43 -1.58
C ASN A 45 -31.54 -34.07 -1.62
N LEU A 46 -30.65 -33.60 -2.50
CA LEU A 46 -29.35 -34.20 -2.69
C LEU A 46 -28.45 -33.94 -1.47
N LYS A 47 -27.93 -35.03 -0.88
CA LYS A 47 -27.06 -35.01 0.31
C LYS A 47 -25.64 -35.46 0.00
N THR A 48 -25.47 -36.30 -1.02
CA THR A 48 -24.17 -36.87 -1.39
C THR A 48 -23.95 -36.75 -2.88
N LEU A 49 -22.84 -36.14 -3.27
CA LEU A 49 -22.36 -36.08 -4.64
C LEU A 49 -21.01 -36.79 -4.74
N VAL A 50 -20.94 -37.79 -5.61
CA VAL A 50 -19.71 -38.48 -5.99
C VAL A 50 -19.47 -38.21 -7.47
N PHE A 51 -18.47 -37.39 -7.78
CA PHE A 51 -18.09 -36.98 -9.13
C PHE A 51 -16.59 -37.24 -9.34
N THR A 52 -16.19 -38.52 -9.32
CA THR A 52 -14.78 -38.94 -9.30
C THR A 52 -14.27 -39.28 -10.71
N GLY A 53 -13.05 -38.85 -11.05
CA GLY A 53 -12.39 -39.28 -12.29
C GLY A 53 -12.87 -38.55 -13.55
N ASN A 54 -13.37 -37.33 -13.43
CA ASN A 54 -13.92 -36.53 -14.53
C ASN A 54 -13.00 -35.31 -14.83
N ASN A 55 -13.51 -34.31 -15.56
CA ASN A 55 -12.77 -33.09 -15.92
C ASN A 55 -13.25 -31.85 -15.12
N LEU A 56 -13.72 -32.03 -13.88
CA LEU A 56 -14.23 -30.92 -13.08
C LEU A 56 -13.14 -29.89 -12.75
N VAL A 57 -13.43 -28.62 -12.97
CA VAL A 57 -12.56 -27.47 -12.67
C VAL A 57 -13.13 -26.62 -11.55
N SER A 58 -12.26 -25.85 -10.89
CA SER A 58 -12.60 -25.03 -9.71
C SER A 58 -13.79 -24.09 -9.90
N SER A 59 -13.84 -23.37 -11.03
CA SER A 59 -14.90 -22.39 -11.32
C SER A 59 -16.27 -23.04 -11.53
N THR A 60 -16.31 -24.21 -12.17
CA THR A 60 -17.54 -24.97 -12.38
C THR A 60 -18.06 -25.56 -11.07
N LEU A 61 -17.17 -26.10 -10.23
CA LEU A 61 -17.55 -26.58 -8.90
C LEU A 61 -18.13 -25.46 -8.03
N GLY A 62 -17.47 -24.29 -7.99
CA GLY A 62 -17.94 -23.14 -7.22
C GLY A 62 -19.34 -22.68 -7.62
N ARG A 63 -19.59 -22.60 -8.94
CA ARG A 63 -20.93 -22.29 -9.46
C ARG A 63 -21.94 -23.38 -9.09
N ALA A 64 -21.61 -24.66 -9.28
CA ALA A 64 -22.54 -25.75 -8.97
C ALA A 64 -22.91 -25.82 -7.48
N LEU A 65 -21.98 -25.49 -6.59
CA LEU A 65 -22.21 -25.45 -5.14
C LEU A 65 -22.86 -24.15 -4.65
N ALA A 66 -22.93 -23.11 -5.49
CA ALA A 66 -23.62 -21.87 -5.11
C ALA A 66 -25.08 -22.21 -4.77
N ASN A 67 -25.63 -21.64 -3.70
CA ASN A 67 -27.02 -21.88 -3.26
C ASN A 67 -27.38 -23.34 -2.89
N VAL A 68 -26.43 -24.28 -2.85
CA VAL A 68 -26.69 -25.65 -2.40
C VAL A 68 -26.53 -25.73 -0.89
N THR A 69 -27.63 -25.98 -0.18
CA THR A 69 -27.70 -26.01 1.30
C THR A 69 -27.98 -27.40 1.88
N THR A 70 -28.23 -28.40 1.05
CA THR A 70 -28.58 -29.76 1.50
C THR A 70 -27.42 -30.75 1.42
N LEU A 71 -26.39 -30.42 0.63
CA LEU A 71 -25.27 -31.31 0.36
C LEU A 71 -24.37 -31.43 1.60
N THR A 72 -24.17 -32.66 2.07
CA THR A 72 -23.37 -32.99 3.26
C THR A 72 -22.10 -33.76 2.93
N SER A 73 -22.05 -34.41 1.76
CA SER A 73 -20.90 -35.20 1.31
C SER A 73 -20.54 -34.86 -0.13
N LEU A 74 -19.28 -34.52 -0.36
CA LEU A 74 -18.72 -34.17 -1.67
C LEU A 74 -17.44 -34.97 -1.94
N GLU A 75 -17.50 -35.86 -2.92
CA GLU A 75 -16.34 -36.61 -3.41
C GLU A 75 -16.05 -36.21 -4.85
N VAL A 76 -15.02 -35.38 -5.06
CA VAL A 76 -14.57 -34.84 -6.36
C VAL A 76 -13.10 -35.16 -6.61
N ASN A 77 -12.65 -36.30 -6.12
CA ASN A 77 -11.29 -36.77 -6.29
C ASN A 77 -10.97 -37.14 -7.75
N SER A 78 -9.69 -37.07 -8.13
CA SER A 78 -9.21 -37.35 -9.50
C SER A 78 -9.88 -36.48 -10.57
N ASN A 79 -10.01 -35.17 -10.34
CA ASN A 79 -10.49 -34.19 -11.32
C ASN A 79 -9.37 -33.20 -11.72
N ARG A 80 -9.73 -32.04 -12.28
CA ARG A 80 -8.82 -30.97 -12.72
C ARG A 80 -8.92 -29.71 -11.86
N ILE A 81 -9.20 -29.87 -10.57
CA ILE A 81 -9.30 -28.75 -9.62
C ILE A 81 -7.88 -28.29 -9.27
N THR A 82 -7.57 -27.03 -9.60
CA THR A 82 -6.23 -26.46 -9.39
C THR A 82 -6.20 -25.54 -8.17
N VAL A 83 -7.14 -24.61 -8.07
CA VAL A 83 -7.23 -23.64 -6.98
C VAL A 83 -8.56 -23.81 -6.25
N VAL A 84 -8.52 -23.78 -4.93
CA VAL A 84 -9.72 -23.82 -4.08
C VAL A 84 -9.70 -22.58 -3.19
N ASN A 85 -10.74 -21.77 -3.28
CA ASN A 85 -10.93 -20.58 -2.49
C ASN A 85 -12.41 -20.48 -2.04
N GLU A 86 -12.79 -19.35 -1.47
CA GLU A 86 -14.14 -19.08 -0.96
C GLU A 86 -15.21 -19.13 -2.04
N ASN A 87 -14.84 -18.88 -3.30
CA ASN A 87 -15.74 -19.00 -4.45
C ASN A 87 -15.87 -20.45 -4.91
N THR A 88 -14.79 -21.25 -4.84
CA THR A 88 -14.84 -22.69 -5.16
C THR A 88 -15.64 -23.47 -4.11
N LEU A 89 -15.53 -23.11 -2.83
CA LEU A 89 -16.30 -23.68 -1.72
C LEU A 89 -17.10 -22.57 -1.02
N PRO A 90 -18.28 -22.21 -1.55
CA PRO A 90 -19.12 -21.13 -1.02
C PRO A 90 -19.50 -21.33 0.45
N TRP A 91 -19.81 -20.22 1.12
CA TRP A 91 -20.25 -20.20 2.52
C TRP A 91 -21.42 -21.17 2.79
N GLU A 92 -22.43 -21.18 1.93
CA GLU A 92 -23.61 -22.02 2.09
C GLU A 92 -23.26 -23.51 2.18
N PHE A 93 -22.40 -23.98 1.27
CA PHE A 93 -21.91 -25.36 1.29
C PHE A 93 -21.01 -25.65 2.49
N ARG A 94 -20.14 -24.70 2.89
CA ARG A 94 -19.22 -24.89 4.02
C ARG A 94 -19.93 -25.11 5.36
N ARG A 95 -21.18 -24.65 5.51
CA ARG A 95 -22.00 -24.87 6.72
C ARG A 95 -22.55 -26.28 6.82
N THR A 96 -22.73 -26.96 5.69
CA THR A 96 -23.49 -28.22 5.61
C THR A 96 -22.59 -29.43 5.39
N VAL A 97 -21.41 -29.22 4.78
CA VAL A 97 -20.44 -30.27 4.50
C VAL A 97 -19.95 -30.95 5.79
N LYS A 98 -19.98 -32.28 5.77
CA LYS A 98 -19.46 -33.15 6.83
C LYS A 98 -18.39 -34.11 6.30
N TRP A 99 -18.43 -34.40 5.00
CA TRP A 99 -17.52 -35.33 4.32
C TRP A 99 -16.99 -34.70 3.03
N LEU A 100 -15.67 -34.68 2.87
CA LEU A 100 -15.02 -34.09 1.70
C LEU A 100 -13.88 -34.99 1.19
N ASP A 101 -13.86 -35.23 -0.12
CA ASP A 101 -12.72 -35.84 -0.82
C ASP A 101 -12.41 -35.05 -2.10
N MET A 102 -11.31 -34.28 -2.08
CA MET A 102 -10.76 -33.60 -3.26
C MET A 102 -9.38 -34.17 -3.63
N SER A 103 -9.05 -35.38 -3.17
CA SER A 103 -7.74 -35.99 -3.41
C SER A 103 -7.40 -36.17 -4.90
N LYS A 104 -6.12 -36.32 -5.23
CA LYS A 104 -5.66 -36.60 -6.61
C LYS A 104 -6.06 -35.52 -7.63
N ASN A 105 -6.29 -34.29 -7.20
CA ASN A 105 -6.46 -33.13 -8.07
C ASN A 105 -5.11 -32.41 -8.27
N PRO A 106 -4.89 -31.76 -9.43
CA PRO A 106 -3.64 -31.07 -9.75
C PRO A 106 -3.56 -29.70 -9.06
N PHE A 107 -3.45 -29.68 -7.73
CA PHE A 107 -3.45 -28.43 -6.95
C PHE A 107 -2.30 -27.50 -7.33
N SER A 108 -2.63 -26.24 -7.60
CA SER A 108 -1.65 -25.17 -7.83
C SER A 108 -1.33 -24.49 -6.51
N CYS A 109 -0.20 -24.86 -5.91
CA CYS A 109 0.29 -24.34 -4.65
C CYS A 109 0.93 -22.96 -4.85
N THR A 110 0.08 -22.00 -5.17
CA THR A 110 0.33 -20.56 -5.23
C THR A 110 -0.42 -19.87 -4.09
N CYS A 111 -0.29 -18.55 -4.01
CA CYS A 111 -0.97 -17.73 -3.01
C CYS A 111 -2.49 -17.93 -2.98
N ASP A 112 -3.11 -18.18 -4.13
CA ASP A 112 -4.56 -18.39 -4.24
C ASP A 112 -5.05 -19.66 -3.51
N LEU A 113 -4.16 -20.62 -3.25
CA LEU A 113 -4.47 -21.88 -2.54
C LEU A 113 -4.23 -21.78 -1.03
N MET A 114 -3.63 -20.69 -0.55
CA MET A 114 -3.32 -20.51 0.88
C MET A 114 -4.58 -20.60 1.75
N TRP A 115 -5.69 -20.01 1.28
CA TRP A 115 -6.97 -20.09 1.96
C TRP A 115 -7.41 -21.54 2.18
N PHE A 116 -7.30 -22.40 1.17
CA PHE A 116 -7.75 -23.79 1.25
C PHE A 116 -6.89 -24.61 2.22
N ARG A 117 -5.56 -24.42 2.20
CA ARG A 117 -4.67 -25.05 3.17
C ARG A 117 -5.02 -24.63 4.61
N SER A 118 -5.25 -23.34 4.86
CA SER A 118 -5.66 -22.84 6.17
C SER A 118 -7.05 -23.36 6.59
N TRP A 119 -8.00 -23.44 5.66
CA TRP A 119 -9.32 -24.01 5.91
C TRP A 119 -9.25 -25.50 6.27
N LEU A 120 -8.45 -26.29 5.54
CA LEU A 120 -8.23 -27.71 5.82
C LEU A 120 -7.64 -27.93 7.21
N GLU A 121 -6.68 -27.11 7.63
CA GLU A 121 -6.12 -27.16 8.98
C GLU A 121 -7.15 -26.84 10.06
N ALA A 122 -7.98 -25.81 9.84
CA ALA A 122 -9.02 -25.40 10.78
C ALA A 122 -10.08 -26.50 10.97
N VAL A 123 -10.59 -27.08 9.88
CA VAL A 123 -11.62 -28.15 9.97
C VAL A 123 -11.06 -29.44 10.55
N GLN A 124 -9.78 -29.74 10.32
CA GLN A 124 -9.11 -30.88 10.92
C GLN A 124 -8.90 -30.69 12.42
N LYS A 125 -8.47 -29.49 12.85
CA LYS A 125 -8.28 -29.14 14.26
C LYS A 125 -9.58 -29.22 15.05
N ASN A 126 -10.66 -28.67 14.48
CA ASN A 126 -11.98 -28.62 15.12
C ASN A 126 -12.82 -29.89 14.89
N LYS A 127 -12.32 -30.83 14.07
CA LYS A 127 -13.04 -32.06 13.66
C LYS A 127 -14.44 -31.79 13.08
N SER A 128 -14.63 -30.64 12.44
CA SER A 128 -15.94 -30.23 11.91
C SER A 128 -16.27 -30.91 10.58
N VAL A 129 -15.26 -31.28 9.80
CA VAL A 129 -15.39 -31.95 8.49
C VAL A 129 -14.42 -33.12 8.43
N THR A 130 -14.89 -34.28 7.97
CA THR A 130 -14.05 -35.45 7.73
C THR A 130 -13.49 -35.37 6.31
N VAL A 131 -12.20 -35.08 6.19
CA VAL A 131 -11.52 -34.97 4.89
C VAL A 131 -10.82 -36.29 4.56
N LYS A 132 -11.36 -37.02 3.59
CA LYS A 132 -10.85 -38.33 3.16
C LYS A 132 -9.51 -38.17 2.46
N ALA A 133 -8.60 -39.10 2.73
CA ALA A 133 -7.24 -39.14 2.18
C ALA A 133 -6.41 -37.85 2.43
N TYR A 134 -6.88 -36.98 3.31
CA TYR A 134 -6.09 -35.91 3.91
C TYR A 134 -5.22 -36.55 5.00
N PRO A 135 -3.92 -36.29 4.95
CA PRO A 135 -2.98 -37.01 5.79
C PRO A 135 -3.11 -36.61 7.27
N GLY A 136 -3.47 -37.62 8.06
CA GLY A 136 -3.95 -37.51 9.44
C GLY A 136 -4.93 -38.65 9.76
N TYR A 137 -5.57 -39.24 8.74
CA TYR A 137 -6.46 -40.39 8.90
C TYR A 137 -5.73 -41.75 8.91
N ASN A 138 -4.65 -41.92 8.12
CA ASN A 138 -3.77 -43.10 8.13
C ASN A 138 -2.35 -42.71 7.69
N LYS A 139 -1.33 -43.00 8.51
CA LYS A 139 0.07 -42.53 8.43
C LYS A 139 0.87 -42.86 7.14
N LYS A 140 0.28 -43.40 6.06
CA LYS A 140 1.07 -43.97 4.95
C LYS A 140 1.11 -43.14 3.66
N PHE A 141 0.04 -42.49 3.20
CA PHE A 141 0.08 -41.71 1.96
C PHE A 141 -0.93 -40.54 1.92
N SER A 142 -0.43 -39.29 1.90
CA SER A 142 -1.21 -38.12 1.49
C SER A 142 -1.41 -38.13 -0.01
N THR A 143 -2.66 -37.93 -0.43
CA THR A 143 -3.03 -37.75 -1.84
C THR A 143 -3.38 -36.29 -2.17
N TYR A 144 -3.25 -35.39 -1.19
CA TYR A 144 -3.28 -33.94 -1.38
C TYR A 144 -1.85 -33.47 -1.59
N ARG A 145 -1.46 -33.37 -2.86
CA ARG A 145 -0.12 -32.96 -3.26
C ARG A 145 -0.20 -31.82 -4.26
N CYS A 146 0.78 -30.94 -4.18
CA CYS A 146 0.95 -29.86 -5.14
C CYS A 146 1.36 -30.41 -6.51
N HIS A 147 0.76 -29.89 -7.56
CA HIS A 147 1.13 -30.17 -8.95
C HIS A 147 2.02 -29.05 -9.53
N SER A 148 1.67 -27.81 -9.24
CA SER A 148 2.42 -26.60 -9.61
C SER A 148 2.62 -25.69 -8.38
N PRO A 149 3.57 -24.75 -8.40
CA PRO A 149 4.68 -24.62 -9.36
C PRO A 149 5.73 -25.75 -9.18
N VAL A 150 6.75 -25.79 -10.05
CA VAL A 150 7.80 -26.84 -10.04
C VAL A 150 8.48 -26.97 -8.66
N SER A 151 8.69 -25.86 -7.96
CA SER A 151 9.28 -25.83 -6.61
C SER A 151 8.47 -26.59 -5.55
N TRP A 152 7.15 -26.70 -5.75
CA TRP A 152 6.23 -27.40 -4.85
C TRP A 152 5.72 -28.73 -5.40
N LYS A 153 6.03 -29.07 -6.65
CA LYS A 153 5.55 -30.30 -7.30
C LYS A 153 5.80 -31.55 -6.44
N ASN A 154 4.77 -32.38 -6.28
CA ASN A 154 4.71 -33.59 -5.47
C ASN A 154 4.90 -33.42 -3.95
N LYS A 155 5.07 -32.20 -3.44
CA LYS A 155 5.09 -31.94 -2.00
C LYS A 155 3.66 -32.00 -1.43
N ASP A 156 3.56 -32.34 -0.16
CA ASP A 156 2.29 -32.46 0.55
C ASP A 156 1.66 -31.08 0.76
N LEU A 157 0.36 -30.94 0.49
CA LEU A 157 -0.35 -29.66 0.64
C LEU A 157 -0.34 -29.15 2.08
N ARG A 158 -0.23 -30.04 3.09
CA ARG A 158 -0.15 -29.62 4.50
C ARG A 158 1.04 -28.74 4.82
N VAL A 159 2.17 -29.03 4.19
CA VAL A 159 3.42 -28.31 4.44
C VAL A 159 3.60 -27.13 3.49
N PHE A 160 2.60 -26.88 2.64
CA PHE A 160 2.62 -25.73 1.75
C PHE A 160 2.51 -24.45 2.56
N PHE A 161 3.48 -23.57 2.35
CA PHE A 161 3.47 -22.20 2.81
C PHE A 161 3.92 -21.30 1.67
N ALA A 162 3.32 -20.12 1.60
CA ALA A 162 3.81 -19.02 0.80
C ALA A 162 4.00 -17.84 1.75
N SER A 163 5.15 -17.17 1.67
CA SER A 163 5.40 -15.99 2.51
C SER A 163 4.37 -14.91 2.23
N GLU A 164 3.92 -14.20 3.26
CA GLU A 164 2.99 -13.08 3.10
C GLU A 164 3.57 -12.03 2.14
N ASP A 165 4.89 -11.85 2.13
CA ASP A 165 5.59 -10.98 1.17
C ASP A 165 5.45 -11.42 -0.30
N LEU A 166 5.26 -12.72 -0.57
CA LEU A 166 5.01 -13.23 -1.93
C LEU A 166 3.54 -13.16 -2.33
N CYS A 167 2.63 -13.17 -1.34
CA CYS A 167 1.18 -13.26 -1.55
C CYS A 167 0.44 -11.94 -1.38
N THR A 168 1.10 -10.93 -0.83
CA THR A 168 0.70 -9.55 -1.03
C THR A 168 0.90 -9.23 -2.51
N VAL A 169 -0.16 -8.69 -3.12
CA VAL A 169 -0.14 -8.31 -4.52
C VAL A 169 0.82 -7.12 -4.65
N GLN A 170 2.11 -7.38 -4.84
CA GLN A 170 3.02 -6.45 -5.49
C GLN A 170 2.62 -6.42 -6.97
N ASN A 171 1.45 -5.88 -7.28
CA ASN A 171 1.19 -5.46 -8.65
C ASN A 171 2.07 -4.21 -8.84
N PRO A 172 3.19 -4.31 -9.58
CA PRO A 172 4.15 -3.22 -9.66
C PRO A 172 3.50 -1.95 -10.22
N TYR A 173 2.47 -2.09 -11.05
CA TYR A 173 1.72 -0.97 -11.61
C TYR A 173 0.94 -0.19 -10.55
N VAL A 174 0.39 -0.87 -9.53
CA VAL A 174 -0.34 -0.21 -8.42
C VAL A 174 0.64 0.57 -7.54
N VAL A 175 1.78 -0.02 -7.22
CA VAL A 175 2.83 0.62 -6.40
C VAL A 175 3.38 1.86 -7.12
N VAL A 176 3.71 1.73 -8.41
CA VAL A 176 4.19 2.85 -9.23
C VAL A 176 3.13 3.93 -9.37
N GLY A 177 1.86 3.55 -9.55
CA GLY A 177 0.74 4.50 -9.64
C GLY A 177 0.58 5.34 -8.37
N VAL A 178 0.59 4.71 -7.19
CA VAL A 178 0.47 5.41 -5.91
C VAL A 178 1.68 6.32 -5.66
N ALA A 179 2.90 5.81 -5.86
CA ALA A 179 4.12 6.60 -5.70
C ALA A 179 4.15 7.82 -6.64
N GLY A 180 3.80 7.62 -7.92
CA GLY A 180 3.69 8.70 -8.90
C GLY A 180 2.65 9.75 -8.52
N GLY A 181 1.48 9.31 -8.04
CA GLY A 181 0.42 10.21 -7.55
C GLY A 181 0.87 11.08 -6.37
N CYS A 182 1.56 10.49 -5.40
CA CYS A 182 2.10 11.23 -4.24
C CYS A 182 3.14 12.28 -4.66
N VAL A 183 4.03 11.96 -5.58
CA VAL A 183 5.03 12.91 -6.10
C VAL A 183 4.36 14.06 -6.82
N LEU A 184 3.38 13.77 -7.69
CA LEU A 184 2.68 14.78 -8.47
C LEU A 184 1.87 15.72 -7.57
N MET A 185 1.19 15.18 -6.55
CA MET A 185 0.51 15.97 -5.53
C MET A 185 1.48 16.84 -4.72
N GLY A 186 2.63 16.30 -4.33
CA GLY A 186 3.68 17.05 -3.64
C GLY A 186 4.22 18.22 -4.47
N LEU A 187 4.44 18.00 -5.77
CA LEU A 187 4.86 19.05 -6.71
C LEU A 187 3.81 20.15 -6.86
N VAL A 188 2.53 19.78 -6.98
CA VAL A 188 1.44 20.77 -7.05
C VAL A 188 1.39 21.62 -5.78
N VAL A 189 1.46 20.99 -4.60
CA VAL A 189 1.49 21.71 -3.31
C VAL A 189 2.72 22.62 -3.21
N LEU A 190 3.90 22.14 -3.63
CA LEU A 190 5.12 22.93 -3.66
C LEU A 190 4.98 24.15 -4.57
N VAL A 191 4.45 23.98 -5.79
CA VAL A 191 4.22 25.08 -6.74
C VAL A 191 3.25 26.10 -6.17
N LEU A 192 2.14 25.65 -5.57
CA LEU A 192 1.18 26.52 -4.91
C LEU A 192 1.80 27.28 -3.73
N ALA A 193 2.61 26.61 -2.91
CA ALA A 193 3.33 27.24 -1.80
C ALA A 193 4.32 28.30 -2.31
N VAL A 194 5.16 27.97 -3.31
CA VAL A 194 6.11 28.90 -3.91
C VAL A 194 5.37 30.10 -4.51
N TYR A 195 4.26 29.88 -5.20
CA TYR A 195 3.44 30.96 -5.75
C TYR A 195 2.87 31.86 -4.65
N ARG A 196 2.30 31.25 -3.60
CA ARG A 196 1.67 31.97 -2.48
C ARG A 196 2.67 32.76 -1.64
N TYR A 197 3.91 32.27 -1.51
CA TYR A 197 4.98 32.86 -0.71
C TYR A 197 6.07 33.56 -1.53
N ARG A 198 5.86 33.77 -2.84
CA ARG A 198 6.88 34.31 -3.77
C ARG A 198 7.57 35.59 -3.29
N TRP A 199 6.86 36.48 -2.60
CA TRP A 199 7.42 37.73 -2.08
C TRP A 199 8.32 37.49 -0.87
N HIS A 200 7.90 36.64 0.07
CA HIS A 200 8.73 36.25 1.22
C HIS A 200 9.98 35.51 0.74
N LEU A 201 9.85 34.59 -0.21
CA LEU A 201 10.98 33.89 -0.84
C LEU A 201 11.97 34.87 -1.47
N ARG A 202 11.50 35.87 -2.24
CA ARG A 202 12.37 36.93 -2.80
C ARG A 202 13.08 37.72 -1.71
N PHE A 203 12.37 38.09 -0.64
CA PHE A 203 12.96 38.81 0.48
C PHE A 203 14.03 37.99 1.22
N TYR A 204 13.76 36.73 1.54
CA TYR A 204 14.74 35.83 2.16
C TYR A 204 15.94 35.58 1.24
N LEU A 205 15.72 35.38 -0.07
CA LEU A 205 16.81 35.23 -1.05
C LEU A 205 17.66 36.51 -1.17
N TYR A 206 17.03 37.68 -1.15
CA TYR A 206 17.73 38.96 -1.10
C TYR A 206 18.58 39.06 0.17
N ARG A 207 18.02 38.74 1.34
CA ARG A 207 18.74 38.76 2.62
C ARG A 207 19.90 37.76 2.65
N LEU A 208 19.72 36.56 2.11
CA LEU A 208 20.77 35.54 2.00
C LEU A 208 21.89 35.96 1.04
N ARG A 209 21.55 36.55 -0.12
CA ARG A 209 22.54 37.10 -1.06
C ARG A 209 23.31 38.25 -0.44
N ARG A 210 22.62 39.16 0.26
CA ARG A 210 23.24 40.26 1.00
C ARG A 210 24.15 39.74 2.11
N SER A 211 23.73 38.73 2.87
CA SER A 211 24.55 38.09 3.91
C SER A 211 25.78 37.38 3.35
N ARG A 212 25.75 36.91 2.10
CA ARG A 212 26.93 36.34 1.41
C ARG A 212 27.83 37.39 0.78
N GLN A 213 27.30 38.58 0.50
CA GLN A 213 28.04 39.73 -0.04
C GLN A 213 28.61 40.64 1.06
N LEU A 214 28.10 40.55 2.29
CA LEU A 214 28.76 41.11 3.47
C LEU A 214 30.00 40.26 3.78
N PRO A 215 31.23 40.80 3.65
CA PRO A 215 32.40 40.16 4.20
C PRO A 215 32.15 39.93 5.70
N SER A 216 32.44 38.74 6.18
CA SER A 216 32.40 38.42 7.60
C SER A 216 33.33 39.36 8.39
N GLN A 217 32.81 40.48 8.91
CA GLN A 217 33.49 41.17 10.00
C GLN A 217 33.22 40.36 11.28
N VAL A 218 34.31 39.75 11.70
CA VAL A 218 34.51 38.80 12.79
C VAL A 218 34.22 39.47 14.15
N PRO A 219 33.39 38.90 15.03
CA PRO A 219 33.47 39.20 16.45
C PRO A 219 34.45 38.21 17.11
N GLY A 220 35.63 38.72 17.48
CA GLY A 220 36.56 38.05 18.40
C GLY A 220 37.78 37.42 17.73
N GLY A 221 38.75 38.24 17.36
CA GLY A 221 40.08 37.76 16.97
C GLY A 221 41.09 38.90 17.01
N LEU A 222 41.90 38.94 18.06
CA LEU A 222 43.16 39.69 18.13
C LEU A 222 43.98 39.44 16.85
N LEU A 223 44.21 40.45 16.03
CA LEU A 223 45.19 40.39 14.94
C LEU A 223 46.18 41.55 15.06
N THR A 224 47.35 41.19 15.54
CA THR A 224 48.62 41.82 15.21
C THR A 224 48.87 41.75 13.70
N GLY A 225 49.00 42.91 13.04
CA GLY A 225 49.40 43.01 11.64
C GLY A 225 48.82 44.26 11.00
N GLY A 226 49.66 45.26 10.77
CA GLY A 226 49.26 46.61 10.37
C GLY A 226 48.29 46.69 9.20
N GLU A 227 47.06 47.08 9.51
CA GLU A 227 46.11 47.79 8.65
C GLU A 227 45.46 48.86 9.52
N ALA A 228 45.32 50.07 8.98
CA ALA A 228 44.85 51.24 9.72
C ALA A 228 43.46 50.97 10.31
N VAL A 229 43.36 51.02 11.64
CA VAL A 229 42.06 51.06 12.33
C VAL A 229 41.40 52.37 11.92
N GLU A 230 40.32 52.31 11.12
CA GLU A 230 39.43 53.45 10.88
C GLU A 230 38.88 53.88 12.24
N PHE A 231 39.44 54.96 12.76
CA PHE A 231 39.01 55.57 14.00
C PHE A 231 37.73 56.33 13.70
N PHE A 232 36.57 55.77 14.05
CA PHE A 232 35.32 56.52 13.98
C PHE A 232 35.31 57.57 15.12
N PRO A 233 35.29 58.88 14.81
CA PRO A 233 35.34 59.92 15.82
C PRO A 233 34.01 60.10 16.55
N PHE A 234 32.91 59.55 16.01
CA PHE A 234 31.55 59.65 16.56
C PHE A 234 30.89 58.28 16.66
N ASP A 235 30.02 58.13 17.66
CA ASP A 235 29.27 56.90 17.93
C ASP A 235 27.92 56.85 17.20
N ALA A 236 27.33 58.02 16.93
CA ALA A 236 26.10 58.15 16.16
C ALA A 236 25.99 59.50 15.42
N TYR A 237 25.24 59.49 14.32
CA TYR A 237 24.84 60.69 13.58
C TYR A 237 23.47 61.17 14.05
N LEU A 238 23.37 62.44 14.46
CA LEU A 238 22.09 63.03 14.86
C LEU A 238 21.39 63.66 13.66
N ALA A 239 20.34 62.99 13.14
CA ALA A 239 19.48 63.56 12.11
C ALA A 239 18.36 64.38 12.76
N HIS A 240 18.33 65.69 12.53
CA HIS A 240 17.32 66.59 13.11
C HIS A 240 16.82 67.66 12.13
N SER A 241 15.83 68.43 12.57
CA SER A 241 15.34 69.64 11.89
C SER A 241 16.08 70.88 12.41
N ALA A 242 16.21 71.91 11.58
CA ALA A 242 16.81 73.19 11.98
C ALA A 242 16.02 73.92 13.08
N GLN A 243 14.73 73.62 13.25
CA GLN A 243 13.88 74.22 14.30
C GLN A 243 14.20 73.71 15.70
N ASP A 244 14.84 72.54 15.79
CA ASP A 244 15.09 71.84 17.07
C ASP A 244 16.52 72.10 17.59
N LEU A 245 17.28 72.99 16.94
CA LEU A 245 18.71 73.20 17.22
C LEU A 245 18.96 73.70 18.65
N ASP A 246 18.14 74.64 19.11
CA ASP A 246 18.28 75.23 20.44
C ASP A 246 18.10 74.17 21.54
N TRP A 247 17.06 73.33 21.41
CA TRP A 247 16.81 72.23 22.34
C TRP A 247 17.92 71.15 22.27
N ILE A 248 18.44 70.87 21.08
CA ILE A 248 19.55 69.91 20.92
C ILE A 248 20.79 70.38 21.68
N HIS A 249 21.16 71.66 21.54
CA HIS A 249 22.34 72.21 22.20
C HIS A 249 22.17 72.37 23.71
N ASP A 250 21.00 72.81 24.17
CA ASP A 250 20.79 73.16 25.57
C ASP A 250 20.40 71.96 26.44
N GLU A 251 19.74 70.95 25.88
CA GLU A 251 19.18 69.82 26.65
C GLU A 251 19.76 68.46 26.21
N LEU A 252 19.77 68.17 24.91
CA LEU A 252 20.13 66.83 24.42
C LEU A 252 21.63 66.55 24.48
N LEU A 253 22.47 67.44 23.97
CA LEU A 253 23.92 67.24 23.91
C LEU A 253 24.55 67.14 25.31
N PRO A 254 24.19 67.98 26.31
CA PRO A 254 24.70 67.82 27.66
C PRO A 254 24.35 66.45 28.26
N LEU A 255 23.11 65.99 28.08
CA LEU A 255 22.68 64.70 28.62
C LEU A 255 23.38 63.52 27.94
N VAL A 256 23.51 63.55 26.62
CA VAL A 256 24.08 62.41 25.86
C VAL A 256 25.62 62.41 25.86
N GLU A 257 26.26 63.56 25.68
CA GLU A 257 27.72 63.65 25.60
C GLU A 257 28.38 63.69 26.99
N VAL A 258 27.76 64.32 27.99
CA VAL A 258 28.35 64.44 29.34
C VAL A 258 27.90 63.32 30.27
N GLU A 259 26.59 63.03 30.37
CA GLU A 259 26.11 62.00 31.31
C GLU A 259 26.30 60.59 30.76
N HIS A 260 26.05 60.38 29.46
CA HIS A 260 26.15 59.06 28.82
C HIS A 260 27.49 58.82 28.09
N GLY A 261 28.33 59.84 27.92
CA GLY A 261 29.68 59.72 27.37
C GLY A 261 29.72 59.30 25.89
N LEU A 262 28.64 59.49 25.14
CA LEU A 262 28.57 59.20 23.71
C LEU A 262 28.97 60.43 22.88
N ARG A 263 29.72 60.24 21.79
CA ARG A 263 30.10 61.35 20.90
C ARG A 263 29.15 61.39 19.70
N LEU A 264 28.35 62.45 19.60
CA LEU A 264 27.40 62.60 18.49
C LEU A 264 27.99 63.51 17.40
N PHE A 265 27.79 63.15 16.13
CA PHE A 265 28.03 64.07 15.03
C PHE A 265 26.79 64.93 14.82
N VAL A 266 26.95 66.26 14.91
CA VAL A 266 25.90 67.25 14.60
C VAL A 266 26.33 68.06 13.39
N GLU A 267 25.48 68.14 12.37
CA GLU A 267 25.84 68.73 11.07
C GLU A 267 26.28 70.19 11.20
N GLU A 268 25.59 71.01 11.99
CA GLU A 268 25.90 72.43 12.15
C GLU A 268 27.17 72.71 12.97
N ARG A 269 27.62 71.74 13.79
CA ARG A 269 28.82 71.86 14.64
C ARG A 269 30.06 71.26 13.97
N ASP A 270 29.91 70.06 13.42
CA ASP A 270 31.01 69.18 13.07
C ASP A 270 31.22 69.06 11.54
N SER A 271 30.30 69.60 10.72
CA SER A 271 30.41 69.57 9.26
C SER A 271 31.42 70.61 8.75
N ILE A 272 32.31 70.17 7.86
CA ILE A 272 33.26 71.06 7.16
C ILE A 272 32.54 71.68 5.95
N PRO A 273 32.52 73.02 5.81
CA PRO A 273 31.90 73.66 4.65
C PRO A 273 32.56 73.23 3.34
N GLY A 274 31.77 72.74 2.39
CA GLY A 274 32.22 72.38 1.04
C GLY A 274 32.58 70.91 0.80
N SER A 275 32.45 70.03 1.80
CA SER A 275 32.50 68.56 1.63
C SER A 275 31.10 67.93 1.58
N LEU A 276 30.99 66.71 1.06
CA LEU A 276 29.75 65.94 1.10
C LEU A 276 29.47 65.48 2.54
N ILE A 277 28.20 65.47 2.95
CA ILE A 277 27.78 65.04 4.29
C ILE A 277 28.28 63.62 4.60
N VAL A 278 28.22 62.71 3.61
CA VAL A 278 28.70 61.33 3.77
C VAL A 278 30.20 61.30 4.08
N ASP A 279 30.99 62.16 3.46
CA ASP A 279 32.45 62.24 3.67
C ASP A 279 32.80 62.85 5.04
N ASN A 280 31.91 63.65 5.64
CA ASN A 280 32.10 64.19 7.00
C ASN A 280 31.77 63.16 8.09
N ILE A 281 30.88 62.20 7.81
CA ILE A 281 30.49 61.17 8.77
C ILE A 281 31.50 60.02 8.82
N THR A 282 32.18 59.72 7.71
CA THR A 282 33.09 58.56 7.58
C THR A 282 34.58 58.89 7.74
N LYS A 283 34.91 60.05 8.29
CA LYS A 283 36.30 60.52 8.44
C LYS A 283 36.98 60.03 9.69
#